data_AF-A0A496VV91-F1
#
_entry.id   AF-A0A496VV91-F1
#
_cell.length_a   1.000
_cell.length_b   1.000
_cell.length_c   1.000
_cell.angle_alpha   90.00
_cell.angle_beta   90.00
_cell.angle_gamma   90.00
#
_symmetry.space_group_name_H-M   'P 1'
#
loop_
_entity.id
_entity.type
_entity.pdbx_description
1 polymer ?
#
loop_
_entity_poly.entity_id
_entity_poly.type
_entity_poly.pdbx_seq_one_letter_code
_entity_poly.pdbx_strand_id
1 'polypeptide(L)'
;MSKDNSLHCLNKQPSVTATQYRNKRLLGITLIEVLIVVVIIGILASMSMPYYRIYYVRSDIGDLLETFGHLKTPVLEFFNVEQRCPKGDDISLGIIQWVGNENTDCKYKVEFDNPEVTGTLVFQYGPDIWGCVPGTTIPAKYLPKSCKTGAYP
;
A
#
# COMPACT_ATOMS: atom_id res chain seq x y z
N MET A 1 -6.60 67.93 -25.84
CA MET A 1 -6.11 68.77 -24.73
C MET A 1 -6.33 68.00 -23.44
N SER A 2 -5.26 67.84 -22.65
CA SER A 2 -5.24 67.26 -21.29
C SER A 2 -5.31 65.73 -21.21
N LYS A 3 -4.34 65.01 -20.66
CA LYS A 3 -2.96 65.28 -20.21
C LYS A 3 -2.42 63.90 -19.83
N ASP A 4 -1.17 63.67 -20.17
CA ASP A 4 -0.32 62.64 -19.60
C ASP A 4 -0.42 62.66 -18.07
N ASN A 5 -0.27 61.49 -17.43
CA ASN A 5 0.39 61.27 -16.12
C ASN A 5 -0.25 60.14 -15.29
N SER A 6 -0.27 58.92 -15.83
CA SER A 6 -0.41 57.68 -15.04
C SER A 6 0.94 56.97 -14.93
N LEU A 7 1.96 57.71 -14.50
CA LEU A 7 3.26 57.21 -14.06
C LEU A 7 3.52 57.75 -12.65
N HIS A 8 2.65 57.39 -11.72
CA HIS A 8 2.84 57.72 -10.30
C HIS A 8 2.49 56.56 -9.34
N CYS A 9 2.66 55.33 -9.82
CA CYS A 9 2.78 54.15 -8.96
C CYS A 9 4.16 53.48 -9.12
N LEU A 10 5.20 54.25 -9.45
CA LEU A 10 6.56 53.81 -9.18
C LEU A 10 6.86 54.04 -7.71
N ASN A 11 7.13 52.93 -7.04
CA ASN A 11 7.84 52.85 -5.78
C ASN A 11 7.07 53.26 -4.52
N LYS A 12 6.34 52.29 -3.99
CA LYS A 12 6.31 52.10 -2.55
C LYS A 12 6.58 50.65 -2.23
N GLN A 13 7.86 50.27 -2.29
CA GLN A 13 8.31 49.14 -1.48
C GLN A 13 8.01 49.51 -0.02
N PRO A 14 7.18 48.75 0.72
CA PRO A 14 7.13 48.94 2.16
C PRO A 14 8.55 48.66 2.66
N SER A 15 9.17 49.66 3.26
CA SER A 15 10.46 49.51 3.94
C SER A 15 10.30 48.38 4.95
N VAL A 16 10.80 47.20 4.60
CA VAL A 16 10.95 46.07 5.52
C VAL A 16 11.92 46.60 6.58
N THR A 17 11.36 47.12 7.68
CA THR A 17 12.13 47.46 8.87
C THR A 17 12.80 46.16 9.28
N ALA A 18 14.12 46.11 9.10
CA ALA A 18 14.94 44.97 9.45
C ALA A 18 14.72 44.65 10.94
N THR A 19 13.86 43.67 11.22
CA THR A 19 13.73 43.10 12.55
C THR A 19 15.07 42.47 12.88
N GLN A 20 15.80 43.09 13.80
CA GLN A 20 17.15 42.65 14.19
C GLN A 20 17.12 41.18 14.64
N TYR A 21 17.90 40.34 13.95
CA TYR A 21 18.16 38.97 14.36
C TYR A 21 18.92 38.99 15.69
N ARG A 22 18.18 38.91 16.80
CA ARG A 22 18.74 38.89 18.14
C ARG A 22 19.46 37.55 18.32
N ASN A 23 20.79 37.56 18.19
CA ASN A 23 21.66 36.43 18.48
C ASN A 23 21.59 36.10 19.98
N LYS A 24 20.53 35.39 20.38
CA LYS A 24 20.64 34.49 21.52
C LYS A 24 21.73 33.51 21.14
N ARG A 25 22.83 33.47 21.89
CA ARG A 25 23.78 32.37 21.79
C ARG A 25 22.99 31.11 22.14
N LEU A 26 22.40 30.48 21.13
CA LEU A 26 22.04 29.08 21.21
C LEU A 26 23.38 28.39 21.48
N LEU A 27 23.50 27.75 22.63
CA LEU A 27 24.50 26.70 22.85
C LEU A 27 24.16 25.61 21.83
N GLY A 28 24.62 25.84 20.60
CA GLY A 28 24.19 25.12 19.42
C GLY A 28 25.06 23.90 19.19
N ILE A 29 24.39 22.80 18.89
CA ILE A 29 24.94 21.55 18.37
C ILE A 29 26.00 21.88 17.31
N THR A 30 27.18 21.29 17.42
CA THR A 30 28.26 21.62 16.49
C THR A 30 28.01 20.98 15.12
N LEU A 31 28.45 21.63 14.03
CA LEU A 31 28.23 21.10 12.68
C LEU A 31 28.94 19.75 12.48
N ILE A 32 30.07 19.55 13.17
CA ILE A 32 30.81 18.29 13.18
C ILE A 32 30.07 17.17 13.91
N GLU A 33 29.35 17.49 14.99
CA GLU A 33 28.53 16.54 15.74
C GLU A 33 27.37 16.03 14.88
N VAL A 34 26.73 16.92 14.12
CA VAL A 34 25.68 16.52 13.16
C VAL A 34 26.25 15.68 12.01
N LEU A 35 27.45 16.00 11.50
CA LEU A 35 28.07 15.23 10.41
C LEU A 35 28.38 13.78 10.80
N ILE A 36 28.90 13.54 12.01
CA ILE A 36 29.19 12.18 12.48
C ILE A 36 27.89 11.39 12.64
N VAL A 37 26.84 12.01 13.16
CA VAL A 37 25.53 11.37 13.32
C VAL A 37 24.93 10.98 11.96
N VAL A 38 25.02 11.84 10.96
CA VAL A 38 24.53 11.55 9.60
C VAL A 38 25.29 10.38 8.97
N VAL A 39 26.60 10.29 9.16
CA VAL A 39 27.41 9.17 8.66
C VAL A 39 26.98 7.85 9.30
N ILE A 40 26.79 7.83 10.62
CA ILE A 40 26.37 6.63 11.34
C ILE A 40 24.97 6.20 10.90
N ILE A 41 24.01 7.12 10.80
CA ILE A 41 22.65 6.84 10.31
C ILE A 41 22.69 6.30 8.87
N GLY A 42 23.58 6.82 8.01
CA GLY A 42 23.74 6.34 6.64
C GLY A 42 24.16 4.87 6.55
N ILE A 43 25.10 4.42 7.40
CA ILE A 43 25.54 3.01 7.45
C ILE A 43 24.39 2.11 7.95
N LEU A 44 23.70 2.53 9.02
CA LEU A 44 22.59 1.76 9.60
C LEU A 44 21.41 1.64 8.62
N ALA A 45 21.07 2.71 7.91
CA ALA A 45 19.97 2.73 6.93
C ALA A 45 20.21 1.76 5.76
N SER A 46 21.45 1.67 5.28
CA SER A 46 21.83 0.75 4.19
C SER A 46 21.57 -0.72 4.54
N MET A 47 21.89 -1.13 5.77
CA MET A 47 21.62 -2.50 6.23
C MET A 47 20.13 -2.78 6.46
N SER A 48 19.37 -1.75 6.84
CA SER A 48 17.98 -1.92 7.26
C SER A 48 17.00 -1.98 6.09
N MET A 49 17.28 -1.26 5.00
CA MET A 49 16.42 -1.21 3.83
C MET A 49 16.00 -2.59 3.28
N PRO A 50 16.89 -3.57 3.03
CA PRO A 50 16.49 -4.86 2.48
C PRO A 50 15.57 -5.67 3.42
N TYR A 51 15.63 -5.42 4.73
CA TYR A 51 14.78 -6.10 5.69
C TYR A 51 13.38 -5.47 5.76
N TYR A 52 13.30 -4.14 5.73
CA TYR A 52 12.02 -3.43 5.79
C TYR A 52 11.09 -3.71 4.60
N ARG A 53 11.65 -3.90 3.41
CA ARG A 53 10.91 -4.25 2.19
C ARG A 53 9.99 -5.47 2.36
N ILE A 54 10.44 -6.50 3.08
CA ILE A 54 9.65 -7.72 3.30
C ILE A 54 8.40 -7.45 4.14
N TYR A 55 8.49 -6.53 5.10
CA TYR A 55 7.35 -6.15 5.93
C TYR A 55 6.38 -5.28 5.16
N TYR A 56 6.90 -4.39 4.33
CA TYR A 56 6.09 -3.57 3.44
C TYR A 56 5.25 -4.45 2.49
N VAL A 57 5.88 -5.35 1.73
CA VAL A 57 5.18 -6.28 0.83
C VAL A 57 4.17 -7.17 1.57
N ARG A 58 4.49 -7.61 2.80
CA ARG A 58 3.56 -8.38 3.63
C ARG A 58 2.35 -7.56 4.08
N SER A 59 2.53 -6.26 4.34
CA SER A 59 1.45 -5.34 4.67
C SER A 59 0.50 -5.21 3.50
N ASP A 60 1.03 -4.97 2.30
CA ASP A 60 0.21 -4.84 1.10
C ASP A 60 -0.55 -6.14 0.78
N ILE A 61 0.08 -7.31 0.96
CA ILE A 61 -0.61 -8.61 0.86
C ILE A 61 -1.71 -8.74 1.94
N GLY A 62 -1.49 -8.18 3.13
CA GLY A 62 -2.50 -8.08 4.20
C GLY A 62 -3.73 -7.29 3.76
N ASP A 63 -3.54 -6.15 3.11
CA ASP A 63 -4.63 -5.31 2.60
C ASP A 63 -5.44 -6.05 1.51
N LEU A 64 -4.77 -6.82 0.66
CA LEU A 64 -5.45 -7.69 -0.32
C LEU A 64 -6.28 -8.78 0.35
N LEU A 65 -5.78 -9.36 1.44
CA LEU A 65 -6.50 -10.39 2.21
C LEU A 65 -7.73 -9.81 2.93
N GLU A 66 -7.63 -8.57 3.41
CA GLU A 66 -8.77 -7.84 3.98
C GLU A 66 -9.81 -7.53 2.90
N THR A 67 -9.36 -7.02 1.74
CA THR A 67 -10.22 -6.76 0.58
C THR A 67 -11.00 -8.03 0.18
N PHE A 68 -10.31 -9.16 0.16
CA PHE A 68 -10.93 -10.46 -0.07
C PHE A 68 -11.90 -10.87 1.04
N GLY A 69 -11.61 -10.53 2.30
CA GLY A 69 -12.47 -10.78 3.45
C GLY A 69 -13.88 -10.23 3.29
N HIS A 70 -14.04 -9.05 2.67
CA HIS A 70 -15.34 -8.44 2.41
C HIS A 70 -16.19 -9.22 1.40
N LEU A 71 -15.58 -9.98 0.48
CA LEU A 71 -16.30 -10.77 -0.51
C LEU A 71 -16.73 -12.14 0.00
N LYS A 72 -16.21 -12.60 1.14
CA LYS A 72 -16.52 -13.94 1.66
C LYS A 72 -18.01 -14.12 1.95
N THR A 73 -18.64 -13.14 2.58
CA THR A 73 -20.07 -13.16 2.93
C THR A 73 -20.98 -13.12 1.69
N PRO A 74 -20.86 -12.14 0.77
CA PRO A 74 -21.74 -12.09 -0.41
C PRO A 74 -21.54 -13.29 -1.33
N VAL A 75 -20.32 -13.84 -1.44
CA VAL A 75 -20.10 -15.08 -2.19
C VAL A 75 -20.84 -16.25 -1.54
N LEU A 76 -20.78 -16.37 -0.21
CA LEU A 76 -21.46 -17.43 0.52
C LEU A 76 -22.98 -17.31 0.41
N GLU A 77 -23.54 -16.10 0.55
CA GLU A 77 -24.97 -15.85 0.38
C GLU A 77 -25.43 -16.25 -1.03
N PHE A 78 -24.68 -15.84 -2.06
CA PHE A 78 -24.98 -16.18 -3.44
C PHE A 78 -24.91 -17.68 -3.70
N PHE A 79 -23.85 -18.33 -3.22
CA PHE A 79 -23.67 -19.78 -3.38
C PHE A 79 -24.81 -20.58 -2.75
N ASN A 80 -25.31 -20.14 -1.59
CA ASN A 80 -26.43 -20.79 -0.91
C ASN A 80 -27.77 -20.63 -1.65
N VAL A 81 -27.98 -19.54 -2.38
CA VAL A 81 -29.22 -19.26 -3.12
C VAL A 81 -29.20 -19.91 -4.51
N GLU A 82 -28.12 -19.69 -5.26
CA GLU A 82 -28.03 -20.04 -6.69
C GLU A 82 -27.36 -21.40 -6.94
N GLN A 83 -26.81 -22.03 -5.89
CA GLN A 83 -26.06 -23.30 -5.97
C GLN A 83 -24.92 -23.29 -7.00
N ARG A 84 -24.36 -22.11 -7.27
CA ARG A 84 -23.24 -21.89 -8.18
C ARG A 84 -22.33 -20.78 -7.67
N CYS A 85 -21.09 -20.78 -8.12
CA CYS A 85 -20.15 -19.72 -7.80
C CYS A 85 -20.50 -18.41 -8.54
N PRO A 86 -20.48 -17.24 -7.86
CA PRO A 86 -20.71 -15.97 -8.51
C PRO A 86 -19.54 -15.56 -9.43
N LYS A 87 -19.90 -15.06 -10.61
CA LYS A 87 -18.99 -14.46 -11.59
C LYS A 87 -18.95 -12.94 -11.37
N GLY A 88 -18.08 -12.24 -12.11
CA GLY A 88 -17.91 -10.78 -11.97
C GLY A 88 -19.18 -9.96 -12.23
N ASP A 89 -20.14 -10.52 -12.98
CA ASP A 89 -21.42 -9.87 -13.26
C ASP A 89 -22.48 -10.11 -12.17
N ASP A 90 -22.31 -11.16 -11.35
CA ASP A 90 -23.29 -11.54 -10.32
C ASP A 90 -23.11 -10.74 -9.02
N ILE A 91 -21.85 -10.49 -8.65
CA ILE A 91 -21.48 -9.67 -7.50
C ILE A 91 -20.30 -8.79 -7.89
N SER A 92 -20.22 -7.60 -7.29
CA SER A 92 -19.09 -6.69 -7.51
C SER A 92 -17.81 -7.26 -6.89
N LEU A 93 -17.01 -7.98 -7.68
CA LEU A 93 -15.75 -8.59 -7.25
C LEU A 93 -14.57 -7.59 -7.15
N GLY A 94 -14.69 -6.39 -7.75
CA GLY A 94 -13.64 -5.37 -7.71
C GLY A 94 -12.34 -5.85 -8.37
N ILE A 95 -11.22 -5.79 -7.64
CA ILE A 95 -9.89 -6.25 -8.11
C ILE A 95 -9.76 -7.78 -8.18
N ILE A 96 -10.75 -8.50 -7.67
CA ILE A 96 -10.76 -9.95 -7.55
C ILE A 96 -11.40 -10.51 -8.82
N GLN A 97 -10.77 -11.52 -9.41
CA GLN A 97 -11.25 -12.14 -10.64
C GLN A 97 -11.60 -13.60 -10.42
N TRP A 98 -12.67 -14.06 -11.05
CA TRP A 98 -13.05 -15.47 -11.06
C TRP A 98 -12.10 -16.28 -11.95
N VAL A 99 -11.66 -17.44 -11.47
CA VAL A 99 -10.66 -18.28 -12.16
C VAL A 99 -11.28 -19.55 -12.76
N GLY A 100 -12.37 -20.04 -12.19
CA GLY A 100 -12.95 -21.32 -12.60
C GLY A 100 -13.66 -22.04 -11.46
N ASN A 101 -14.21 -23.21 -11.81
CA ASN A 101 -15.01 -24.14 -10.99
C ASN A 101 -16.40 -23.58 -10.61
N GLU A 102 -17.43 -24.17 -11.20
CA GLU A 102 -18.79 -23.59 -11.16
C GLU A 102 -19.66 -24.10 -10.01
N ASN A 103 -19.37 -25.27 -9.43
CA ASN A 103 -20.36 -26.00 -8.61
C ASN A 103 -19.89 -26.44 -7.20
N THR A 104 -18.59 -26.67 -6.96
CA THR A 104 -18.14 -27.23 -5.66
C THR A 104 -16.94 -26.53 -5.04
N ASP A 105 -16.15 -25.78 -5.82
CA ASP A 105 -14.90 -25.19 -5.36
C ASP A 105 -14.69 -23.79 -5.96
N CYS A 106 -15.31 -22.74 -5.42
CA CYS A 106 -15.21 -21.41 -6.03
C CYS A 106 -13.78 -20.88 -5.93
N LYS A 107 -13.10 -20.69 -7.08
CA LYS A 107 -11.73 -20.16 -7.13
C LYS A 107 -11.69 -18.72 -7.63
N TYR A 108 -11.04 -17.87 -6.84
CA TYR A 108 -10.83 -16.47 -7.14
C TYR A 108 -9.34 -16.14 -7.15
N LYS A 109 -8.89 -15.34 -8.12
CA LYS A 109 -7.53 -14.80 -8.19
C LYS A 109 -7.52 -13.32 -7.85
N VAL A 110 -6.45 -12.90 -7.21
CA VAL A 110 -6.12 -11.49 -7.02
C VAL A 110 -4.73 -11.27 -7.57
N GLU A 111 -4.61 -10.30 -8.47
CA GLU A 111 -3.32 -9.89 -9.02
C GLU A 111 -2.72 -8.83 -8.09
N PHE A 112 -1.51 -9.10 -7.62
CA PHE A 112 -0.71 -8.21 -6.81
C PHE A 112 0.38 -7.61 -7.68
N ASP A 113 0.33 -6.30 -7.83
CA ASP A 113 1.34 -5.53 -8.53
C ASP A 113 2.01 -4.56 -7.55
N ASN A 114 3.24 -4.87 -7.18
CA ASN A 114 4.11 -4.01 -6.38
C ASN A 114 5.49 -3.99 -7.06
N PRO A 115 6.19 -2.84 -7.10
CA PRO A 115 7.54 -2.73 -7.68
C PRO A 115 8.56 -3.76 -7.15
N GLU A 116 8.34 -4.36 -5.98
CA GLU A 116 9.24 -5.37 -5.41
C GLU A 116 8.89 -6.81 -5.78
N VAL A 117 7.60 -7.13 -5.90
CA VAL A 117 7.10 -8.47 -6.20
C VAL A 117 5.78 -8.34 -6.95
N THR A 118 5.71 -8.90 -8.15
CA THR A 118 4.46 -9.09 -8.88
C THR A 118 4.05 -10.56 -8.76
N GLY A 119 2.78 -10.82 -8.49
CA GLY A 119 2.28 -12.18 -8.53
C GLY A 119 0.80 -12.32 -8.25
N THR A 120 0.31 -13.56 -8.24
CA THR A 120 -1.10 -13.87 -8.06
C THR A 120 -1.34 -14.57 -6.73
N LEU A 121 -2.44 -14.24 -6.07
CA LEU A 121 -3.00 -14.97 -4.94
C LEU A 121 -4.25 -15.70 -5.39
N VAL A 122 -4.40 -16.97 -5.00
CA VAL A 122 -5.59 -17.77 -5.33
C VAL A 122 -6.29 -18.20 -4.06
N PHE A 123 -7.56 -17.83 -3.97
CA PHE A 123 -8.46 -18.21 -2.89
C PHE A 123 -9.47 -19.23 -3.39
N GLN A 124 -9.78 -20.20 -2.54
CA GLN A 124 -10.75 -21.24 -2.83
C GLN A 124 -11.78 -21.30 -1.69
N TYR A 125 -13.05 -21.30 -2.05
CA TYR A 125 -14.13 -21.74 -1.19
C TYR A 125 -14.33 -23.23 -1.43
N GLY A 126 -13.93 -24.08 -0.47
CA GLY A 126 -14.16 -25.53 -0.46
C GLY A 126 -15.42 -25.88 0.36
N PRO A 127 -15.58 -27.11 0.93
CA PRO A 127 -16.82 -27.61 1.55
C PRO A 127 -17.20 -26.87 2.86
N ASP A 128 -17.45 -25.56 2.74
CA ASP A 128 -17.87 -24.57 3.73
C ASP A 128 -16.80 -23.74 4.46
N ILE A 129 -15.56 -23.65 3.95
CA ILE A 129 -14.51 -22.77 4.51
C ILE A 129 -13.66 -22.18 3.38
N TRP A 130 -13.12 -21.00 3.66
CA TRP A 130 -12.22 -20.29 2.78
C TRP A 130 -10.77 -20.72 3.04
N GLY A 131 -10.12 -21.24 2.00
CA GLY A 131 -8.70 -21.57 1.99
C GLY A 131 -7.93 -20.69 1.00
N CYS A 132 -6.65 -20.47 1.29
CA CYS A 132 -5.71 -19.91 0.33
C CYS A 132 -4.86 -21.05 -0.24
N VAL A 133 -4.92 -21.25 -1.54
CA VAL A 133 -4.34 -22.45 -2.19
C VAL A 133 -2.91 -22.14 -2.66
N PRO A 134 -1.96 -23.09 -2.52
CA PRO A 134 -0.62 -22.95 -3.07
C PRO A 134 -0.69 -23.06 -4.62
N GLY A 135 -0.99 -21.94 -5.25
CA GLY A 135 -0.95 -21.73 -6.70
C GLY A 135 -0.44 -20.31 -7.04
N THR A 136 0.23 -19.68 -6.07
CA THR A 136 0.63 -18.28 -6.12
C THR A 136 2.01 -18.13 -6.76
N THR A 137 2.18 -17.18 -7.67
CA THR A 137 3.51 -16.86 -8.22
C THR A 137 4.38 -16.05 -7.24
N ILE A 138 3.80 -15.62 -6.11
CA ILE A 138 4.49 -14.90 -5.04
C ILE A 138 5.38 -15.85 -4.22
N PRO A 139 6.64 -15.48 -3.91
CA PRO A 139 7.51 -16.31 -3.06
C PRO A 139 6.93 -16.53 -1.66
N ALA A 140 7.00 -17.76 -1.15
CA ALA A 140 6.53 -18.17 0.18
C ALA A 140 7.07 -17.34 1.37
N LYS A 141 8.12 -16.54 1.16
CA LYS A 141 8.65 -15.58 2.14
C LYS A 141 7.64 -14.49 2.48
N TYR A 142 6.88 -14.00 1.49
CA TYR A 142 5.97 -12.87 1.64
C TYR A 142 4.54 -13.29 2.00
N LEU A 143 4.19 -14.56 1.79
CA LEU A 143 2.85 -15.06 2.11
C LEU A 143 2.62 -15.23 3.62
N PRO A 144 1.37 -15.05 4.10
CA PRO A 144 0.98 -15.44 5.46
C PRO A 144 0.98 -16.97 5.60
N LYS A 145 1.02 -17.48 6.83
CA LYS A 145 1.04 -18.93 7.08
C LYS A 145 -0.15 -19.66 6.44
N SER A 146 -1.34 -19.06 6.46
CA SER A 146 -2.58 -19.59 5.87
C SER A 146 -2.45 -19.87 4.36
N CYS A 147 -1.65 -19.09 3.64
CA CYS A 147 -1.42 -19.27 2.21
C CYS A 147 -0.21 -20.15 1.88
N LYS A 148 0.61 -20.56 2.85
CA LYS A 148 1.79 -21.41 2.60
C LYS A 148 1.47 -22.88 2.55
N THR A 149 0.52 -23.33 3.38
CA THR A 149 0.26 -24.75 3.59
C THR A 149 -1.00 -25.25 2.90
N GLY A 150 -1.70 -24.41 2.13
CA GLY A 150 -2.96 -24.80 1.48
C GLY A 150 -4.04 -25.25 2.45
N ALA A 151 -3.91 -24.88 3.72
CA ALA A 151 -4.73 -25.41 4.78
C ALA A 151 -6.00 -24.59 4.88
N TYR A 152 -7.06 -25.13 4.29
CA TYR A 152 -8.38 -25.11 4.90
C TYR A 152 -8.20 -25.63 6.35
N PRO A 153 -8.65 -24.92 7.40
CA PRO A 153 -8.46 -25.39 8.78
C PRO A 153 -9.08 -26.77 9.01
#